data_AF-A0A2C6BT75-F1
#
_entry.id   AF-A0A2C6BT75-F1
#
_cell.length_a   1.000
_cell.length_b   1.000
_cell.length_c   1.000
_cell.angle_alpha   90.00
_cell.angle_beta   90.00
_cell.angle_gamma   90.00
#
_symmetry.space_group_name_H-M   'P 1'
#
loop_
_entity.id
_entity.type
_entity.pdbx_description
1 polymer ?
#
loop_
_entity_poly.entity_id
_entity_poly.type
_entity_poly.pdbx_seq_one_letter_code
_entity_poly.pdbx_strand_id
1 'polypeptide(L)'
;MGAITDIKEIQKLVEKFGNGEYEIKVKNGKIIKIKQKDNFTPFQKTVEFLSNYKDLKNRMEYLKNSLNNIELKKIYSINEIKATNKENLSDLEKIEIIKGERLKEIENIKGLLDFIDYGLSFIEGEKYQEIISLIYFKKFRIGGVANKIGVDESTVKRNKNLLVEKIAANLFQNDIIEKLNKLIS
;
A
#
# COMPACT_ATOMS: atom_id res chain seq x y z
N MET A 1 -16.24 3.62 -22.16
CA MET A 1 -16.34 4.61 -21.07
C MET A 1 -16.30 3.84 -19.76
N GLY A 2 -15.14 3.44 -19.23
CA GLY A 2 -13.97 4.26 -18.92
C GLY A 2 -14.05 4.59 -17.44
N ALA A 3 -13.73 3.61 -16.57
CA ALA A 3 -13.81 3.73 -15.13
C ALA A 3 -12.80 4.77 -14.65
N ILE A 4 -13.27 6.00 -14.46
CA ILE A 4 -12.67 6.96 -13.55
C ILE A 4 -13.36 6.67 -12.22
N THR A 5 -12.81 5.74 -11.45
CA THR A 5 -13.14 5.62 -10.03
C THR A 5 -12.73 6.95 -9.41
N ASP A 6 -13.70 7.72 -8.91
CA ASP A 6 -13.52 9.11 -8.48
C ASP A 6 -12.34 9.18 -7.51
N ILE A 7 -11.36 10.05 -7.75
CA ILE A 7 -10.13 10.18 -6.94
C ILE A 7 -10.48 10.33 -5.45
N LYS A 8 -11.63 10.96 -5.17
CA LYS A 8 -12.21 11.10 -3.82
C LYS A 8 -12.57 9.78 -3.16
N GLU A 9 -12.99 8.78 -3.92
CA GLU A 9 -13.36 7.45 -3.41
C GLU A 9 -12.13 6.62 -3.08
N ILE A 10 -11.08 6.73 -3.90
CA ILE A 10 -9.75 6.16 -3.61
C ILE A 10 -9.14 6.83 -2.37
N GLN A 11 -9.24 8.15 -2.25
CA GLN A 11 -8.79 8.91 -1.07
C GLN A 11 -9.56 8.49 0.20
N LYS A 12 -10.89 8.35 0.13
CA LYS A 12 -11.70 7.85 1.24
C LYS A 12 -11.33 6.44 1.67
N LEU A 13 -10.99 5.55 0.73
CA LEU A 13 -10.50 4.21 1.05
C LEU A 13 -9.18 4.28 1.82
N VAL A 14 -8.23 5.13 1.39
CA VAL A 14 -6.95 5.37 2.08
C VAL A 14 -7.15 6.00 3.47
N GLU A 15 -8.06 6.97 3.61
CA GLU A 15 -8.42 7.60 4.89
C GLU A 15 -9.10 6.63 5.85
N LYS A 16 -9.94 5.70 5.35
CA LYS A 16 -10.61 4.67 6.16
C LYS A 16 -9.63 3.68 6.79
N PHE A 17 -8.44 3.52 6.22
CA PHE A 17 -7.35 2.77 6.84
C PHE A 17 -6.56 3.57 7.89
N GLY A 18 -6.80 4.88 8.04
CA GLY A 18 -5.97 5.82 8.79
C GLY A 18 -6.54 6.39 10.09
N ASN A 19 -7.79 6.11 10.49
CA ASN A 19 -8.39 6.75 11.65
C ASN A 19 -8.52 5.81 12.85
N GLY A 20 -7.72 6.05 13.91
CA GLY A 20 -7.78 5.33 15.17
C GLY A 20 -7.52 6.23 16.38
N GLU A 21 -8.44 6.17 17.34
CA GLU A 21 -8.35 6.73 18.69
C GLU A 21 -7.40 5.88 19.56
N TYR A 22 -6.75 6.48 20.55
CA TYR A 22 -5.77 5.82 21.41
C TYR A 22 -6.35 4.67 22.27
N GLU A 23 -5.59 3.58 22.48
CA GLU A 23 -5.83 2.61 23.58
C GLU A 23 -4.80 2.80 24.70
N ILE A 24 -5.28 2.86 25.95
CA ILE A 24 -4.45 2.88 27.16
C ILE A 24 -4.52 1.48 27.79
N LYS A 25 -3.37 0.79 27.92
CA LYS A 25 -3.26 -0.45 28.72
C LYS A 25 -2.27 -0.28 29.87
N VAL A 26 -2.66 -0.75 31.05
CA VAL A 26 -1.83 -0.75 32.26
C VAL A 26 -1.25 -2.15 32.44
N LYS A 27 0.08 -2.24 32.55
CA LYS A 27 0.77 -3.49 32.92
C LYS A 27 1.72 -3.17 34.08
N ASN A 28 1.56 -3.87 35.21
CA ASN A 28 2.33 -3.69 36.44
C ASN A 28 2.36 -2.23 36.95
N GLY A 29 1.22 -1.53 36.92
CA GLY A 29 1.09 -0.18 37.49
C GLY A 29 1.79 0.94 36.71
N LYS A 30 2.39 0.67 35.54
CA LYS A 30 2.93 1.70 34.64
C LYS A 30 2.02 1.87 33.42
N ILE A 31 1.71 3.13 33.09
CA ILE A 31 1.07 3.50 31.83
C ILE A 31 2.12 3.30 30.73
N ILE A 32 1.86 2.38 29.81
CA ILE A 32 2.68 2.21 28.62
C ILE A 32 1.92 2.86 27.45
N LYS A 33 2.48 3.93 26.88
CA LYS A 33 2.00 4.47 25.60
C LYS A 33 2.41 3.48 24.51
N ILE A 34 1.46 2.71 23.99
CA ILE A 34 1.68 1.91 22.79
C ILE A 34 1.32 2.81 21.60
N LYS A 35 2.30 3.10 20.74
CA LYS A 35 2.04 3.84 19.49
C LYS A 35 1.10 3.00 18.62
N GLN A 36 -0.06 3.54 18.26
CA GLN A 36 -0.80 3.04 17.09
C GLN A 36 0.07 3.22 15.84
N LYS A 37 -0.16 2.37 14.83
CA LYS A 37 0.55 2.36 13.53
C LYS A 37 0.88 3.78 13.06
N ASP A 38 2.14 3.96 12.69
CA ASP A 38 2.82 5.23 12.51
C ASP A 38 2.04 6.26 11.67
N ASN A 39 1.90 7.48 12.21
CA ASN A 39 1.55 8.69 11.43
C ASN A 39 2.69 8.97 10.43
N PHE A 40 2.74 8.22 9.33
CA PHE A 40 3.70 8.47 8.28
C PHE A 40 3.49 9.86 7.69
N THR A 41 4.59 10.59 7.53
CA THR A 41 4.58 11.82 6.73
C THR A 41 4.20 11.49 5.28
N PRO A 42 3.68 12.45 4.49
CA PRO A 42 3.46 12.26 3.06
C PRO A 42 4.64 11.59 2.34
N PHE A 43 5.86 12.02 2.66
CA PHE A 43 7.08 11.41 2.14
C PHE A 43 7.20 9.92 2.51
N GLN A 44 7.01 9.57 3.78
CA GLN A 44 7.08 8.19 4.25
C GLN A 44 5.97 7.32 3.62
N LYS A 45 4.74 7.84 3.51
CA LYS A 45 3.64 7.17 2.79
C LYS A 45 4.05 6.86 1.36
N THR A 46 4.61 7.83 0.63
CA THR A 46 5.10 7.63 -0.74
C THR A 46 6.21 6.57 -0.82
N VAL A 47 7.18 6.59 0.09
CA VAL A 47 8.24 5.55 0.14
C VAL A 47 7.65 4.16 0.31
N GLU A 48 6.66 4.01 1.20
CA GLU A 48 5.98 2.74 1.46
C GLU A 48 5.23 2.25 0.21
N PHE A 49 4.45 3.13 -0.41
CA PHE A 49 3.75 2.83 -1.65
C PHE A 49 4.69 2.38 -2.77
N LEU A 50 5.76 3.14 -3.04
CA LEU A 50 6.74 2.79 -4.07
C LEU A 50 7.45 1.48 -3.76
N SER A 51 7.78 1.22 -2.49
CA SER A 51 8.50 0.01 -2.07
C SER A 51 7.68 -1.27 -2.27
N ASN A 52 6.36 -1.19 -2.14
CA ASN A 52 5.44 -2.33 -2.27
C ASN A 52 4.87 -2.49 -3.69
N TYR A 53 5.11 -1.57 -4.62
CA TYR A 53 4.51 -1.57 -5.95
C TYR A 53 4.67 -2.90 -6.71
N LYS A 54 5.87 -3.49 -6.69
CA LYS A 54 6.12 -4.79 -7.35
C LYS A 54 5.37 -5.93 -6.66
N ASP A 55 5.33 -5.93 -5.35
CA ASP A 55 4.68 -6.99 -4.57
C ASP A 55 3.16 -6.94 -4.73
N LEU A 56 2.58 -5.74 -4.82
CA LEU A 56 1.18 -5.53 -5.18
C LEU A 56 0.86 -6.11 -6.57
N LYS A 57 1.71 -5.85 -7.58
CA LYS A 57 1.54 -6.46 -8.92
C LYS A 57 1.58 -7.98 -8.87
N ASN A 58 2.57 -8.54 -8.21
CA ASN A 58 2.72 -10.00 -8.08
C ASN A 58 1.52 -10.63 -7.35
N ARG A 59 1.05 -9.98 -6.27
CA ARG A 59 -0.11 -10.44 -5.50
C ARG A 59 -1.38 -10.42 -6.34
N MET A 60 -1.63 -9.33 -7.09
CA MET A 60 -2.78 -9.25 -7.99
C MET A 60 -2.75 -10.33 -9.06
N GLU A 61 -1.57 -10.60 -9.65
CA GLU A 61 -1.40 -11.65 -10.66
C GLU A 61 -1.67 -13.04 -10.06
N TYR A 62 -1.10 -13.32 -8.89
CA TYR A 62 -1.39 -14.56 -8.15
C TYR A 62 -2.89 -14.73 -7.91
N LEU A 63 -3.57 -13.69 -7.43
CA LEU A 63 -5.01 -13.73 -7.15
C LEU A 63 -5.80 -14.04 -8.43
N LYS A 64 -5.50 -13.35 -9.54
CA LYS A 64 -6.14 -13.60 -10.84
C LYS A 64 -5.97 -15.04 -11.31
N ASN A 65 -4.74 -15.56 -11.25
CA ASN A 65 -4.45 -16.94 -11.65
C ASN A 65 -5.16 -17.96 -10.74
N SER A 66 -5.29 -17.64 -9.46
CA SER A 66 -5.92 -18.52 -8.47
C SER A 66 -7.44 -18.57 -8.53
N LEU A 67 -8.12 -17.64 -9.22
CA LEU A 67 -9.60 -17.59 -9.30
C LEU A 67 -10.21 -18.84 -9.96
N ASN A 68 -9.48 -19.45 -10.89
CA ASN A 68 -9.95 -20.61 -11.65
C ASN A 68 -9.64 -21.95 -10.96
N ASN A 69 -8.68 -21.96 -10.02
CA ASN A 69 -8.16 -23.18 -9.39
C ASN A 69 -8.30 -23.09 -7.85
N ILE A 70 -9.52 -22.94 -7.35
CA ILE A 70 -9.80 -22.94 -5.91
C ILE A 70 -10.06 -24.36 -5.46
N GLU A 71 -9.10 -24.94 -4.75
CA GLU A 71 -9.25 -26.23 -4.09
C GLU A 71 -9.56 -26.04 -2.59
N LEU A 72 -10.66 -26.61 -2.13
CA LEU A 72 -10.97 -26.66 -0.70
C LEU A 72 -10.18 -27.82 -0.06
N LYS A 73 -9.10 -27.50 0.63
CA LYS A 73 -8.43 -28.49 1.49
C LYS A 73 -9.25 -28.69 2.76
N LYS A 74 -9.89 -29.86 2.90
CA LYS A 74 -10.47 -30.28 4.18
C LYS A 74 -9.33 -30.61 5.15
N ILE A 75 -9.14 -29.75 6.14
CA ILE A 75 -8.27 -30.04 7.28
C ILE A 75 -9.13 -30.75 8.31
N TYR A 76 -8.94 -32.05 8.48
CA TYR A 76 -9.54 -32.80 9.57
C TYR A 76 -8.70 -32.56 10.83
N SER A 77 -9.15 -31.67 11.72
CA SER A 77 -8.62 -31.63 13.09
C SER A 77 -9.38 -32.65 13.94
N ILE A 78 -8.66 -33.61 14.53
CA ILE A 78 -9.23 -34.66 15.40
C ILE A 78 -9.73 -34.09 16.73
N ASN A 79 -9.32 -32.87 17.10
CA ASN A 79 -9.69 -32.23 18.37
C ASN A 79 -10.29 -30.84 18.12
N GLU A 80 -11.47 -30.60 18.70
CA GLU A 80 -12.27 -29.36 18.73
C GLU A 80 -13.26 -29.14 17.56
N ILE A 81 -14.48 -29.64 17.74
CA ILE A 81 -15.67 -29.15 17.04
C ILE A 81 -16.03 -27.79 17.65
N LYS A 82 -15.68 -26.69 16.98
CA LYS A 82 -16.15 -25.35 17.32
C LYS A 82 -17.20 -24.92 16.30
N ALA A 83 -18.47 -25.13 16.64
CA ALA A 83 -19.59 -24.68 15.85
C ALA A 83 -19.51 -23.17 15.63
N THR A 84 -19.05 -22.78 14.44
CA THR A 84 -19.18 -21.41 13.93
C THR A 84 -20.22 -21.46 12.81
N ASN A 85 -21.06 -20.43 12.70
CA ASN A 85 -22.19 -20.37 11.76
C ASN A 85 -21.82 -20.53 10.25
N LYS A 86 -20.55 -20.74 9.90
CA LYS A 86 -20.05 -21.10 8.56
C LYS A 86 -20.09 -22.62 8.27
N GLU A 87 -20.37 -23.47 9.25
CA GLU A 87 -20.31 -24.93 9.10
C GLU A 87 -21.40 -25.52 8.17
N ASN A 88 -22.49 -24.80 7.94
CA ASN A 88 -23.62 -25.26 7.11
C ASN A 88 -23.52 -24.90 5.62
N LEU A 89 -22.44 -24.25 5.16
CA LEU A 89 -22.27 -23.90 3.75
C LEU A 89 -21.76 -25.08 2.93
N SER A 90 -22.35 -25.27 1.76
CA SER A 90 -21.87 -26.20 0.75
C SER A 90 -20.47 -25.83 0.26
N ASP A 91 -19.75 -26.81 -0.27
CA ASP A 91 -18.43 -26.59 -0.85
C ASP A 91 -18.48 -25.59 -2.02
N LEU A 92 -19.60 -25.54 -2.77
CA LEU A 92 -19.84 -24.54 -3.80
C LEU A 92 -19.96 -23.12 -3.23
N GLU A 93 -20.79 -22.92 -2.20
CA GLU A 93 -20.94 -21.61 -1.54
C GLU A 93 -19.62 -21.11 -0.95
N LYS A 94 -18.82 -22.01 -0.36
CA LYS A 94 -17.48 -21.67 0.14
C LYS A 94 -16.55 -21.20 -0.98
N ILE A 95 -16.57 -21.88 -2.13
CA ILE A 95 -15.79 -21.48 -3.31
C ILE A 95 -16.24 -20.11 -3.81
N GLU A 96 -17.54 -19.86 -3.89
CA GLU A 96 -18.09 -18.57 -4.33
C GLU A 96 -17.71 -17.42 -3.38
N ILE A 97 -17.77 -17.64 -2.07
CA ILE A 97 -17.30 -16.66 -1.08
C ILE A 97 -15.81 -16.35 -1.29
N ILE A 98 -14.96 -17.37 -1.45
CA ILE A 98 -13.52 -17.18 -1.69
C ILE A 98 -13.28 -16.40 -3.00
N LYS A 99 -14.02 -16.72 -4.07
CA LYS A 99 -13.96 -15.96 -5.32
C LYS A 99 -14.33 -14.49 -5.10
N GLY A 100 -15.42 -14.23 -4.40
CA GLY A 100 -15.88 -12.88 -4.07
C GLY A 100 -14.85 -12.09 -3.26
N GLU A 101 -14.25 -12.71 -2.24
CA GLU A 101 -13.19 -12.09 -1.43
C GLU A 101 -11.94 -11.76 -2.27
N ARG A 102 -11.52 -12.68 -3.15
CA ARG A 102 -10.37 -12.46 -4.04
C ARG A 102 -10.63 -11.37 -5.07
N LEU A 103 -11.84 -11.30 -5.64
CA LEU A 103 -12.21 -10.23 -6.57
C LEU A 103 -12.16 -8.86 -5.90
N LYS A 104 -12.68 -8.75 -4.67
CA LYS A 104 -12.56 -7.52 -3.86
C LYS A 104 -11.10 -7.17 -3.57
N GLU A 105 -10.26 -8.15 -3.24
CA GLU A 105 -8.83 -7.92 -3.01
C GLU A 105 -8.12 -7.43 -4.29
N ILE A 106 -8.44 -8.01 -5.46
CA ILE A 106 -7.91 -7.57 -6.76
C ILE A 106 -8.31 -6.11 -7.03
N GLU A 107 -9.57 -5.75 -6.80
CA GLU A 107 -10.06 -4.38 -6.99
C GLU A 107 -9.34 -3.39 -6.08
N ASN A 108 -9.15 -3.72 -4.81
CA ASN A 108 -8.40 -2.90 -3.87
C ASN A 108 -6.93 -2.73 -4.30
N ILE A 109 -6.25 -3.82 -4.68
CA ILE A 109 -4.86 -3.74 -5.14
C ILE A 109 -4.77 -2.90 -6.42
N LYS A 110 -5.73 -3.05 -7.33
CA LYS A 110 -5.78 -2.25 -8.55
C LYS A 110 -5.88 -0.76 -8.22
N GLY A 111 -6.78 -0.36 -7.32
CA GLY A 111 -6.89 1.03 -6.87
C GLY A 111 -5.60 1.58 -6.25
N LEU A 112 -4.87 0.75 -5.49
CA LEU A 112 -3.55 1.13 -4.95
C LEU A 112 -2.50 1.30 -6.04
N LEU A 113 -2.46 0.40 -7.03
CA LEU A 113 -1.55 0.52 -8.17
C LEU A 113 -1.86 1.75 -9.01
N ASP A 114 -3.13 2.01 -9.30
CA ASP A 114 -3.59 3.20 -10.04
C ASP A 114 -3.20 4.49 -9.30
N PHE A 115 -3.30 4.50 -7.96
CA PHE A 115 -2.85 5.61 -7.13
C PHE A 115 -1.32 5.84 -7.20
N ILE A 116 -0.54 4.76 -7.20
CA ILE A 116 0.93 4.84 -7.35
C ILE A 116 1.29 5.34 -8.76
N ASP A 117 0.65 4.81 -9.79
CA ASP A 117 0.88 5.19 -11.19
C ASP A 117 0.53 6.66 -11.42
N TYR A 118 -0.57 7.14 -10.85
CA TYR A 118 -0.90 8.57 -10.82
C TYR A 118 0.20 9.40 -10.14
N GLY A 119 0.73 8.93 -9.00
CA GLY A 119 1.87 9.56 -8.33
C GLY A 119 3.12 9.66 -9.21
N LEU A 120 3.45 8.57 -9.91
CA LEU A 120 4.60 8.50 -10.81
C LEU A 120 4.46 9.45 -12.01
N SER A 121 3.23 9.72 -12.48
CA SER A 121 3.01 10.65 -13.59
C SER A 121 3.55 12.07 -13.33
N PHE A 122 3.63 12.50 -12.06
CA PHE A 122 4.13 13.83 -11.70
C PHE A 122 5.65 14.00 -11.83
N ILE A 123 6.39 12.90 -11.94
CA ILE A 123 7.83 12.92 -12.19
C ILE A 123 8.18 12.48 -13.60
N GLU A 124 7.19 12.28 -14.47
CA GLU A 124 7.43 11.90 -15.85
C GLU A 124 8.21 13.01 -16.59
N GLY A 125 9.30 12.62 -17.24
CA GLY A 125 10.20 13.55 -17.94
C GLY A 125 11.18 14.30 -17.03
N GLU A 126 11.12 14.11 -15.71
CA GLU A 126 12.09 14.71 -14.78
C GLU A 126 13.49 14.13 -14.95
N LYS A 127 14.49 14.97 -14.69
CA LYS A 127 15.89 14.53 -14.68
C LYS A 127 16.05 13.45 -13.62
N TYR A 128 16.68 12.34 -14.02
CA TYR A 128 16.92 11.18 -13.16
C TYR A 128 15.65 10.47 -12.64
N GLN A 129 14.48 10.65 -13.26
CA GLN A 129 13.23 9.95 -12.90
C GLN A 129 13.42 8.42 -12.73
N GLU A 130 14.32 7.83 -13.52
CA GLU A 130 14.66 6.41 -13.50
C GLU A 130 15.21 5.90 -12.16
N ILE A 131 15.73 6.79 -11.30
CA ILE A 131 16.17 6.46 -9.94
C ILE A 131 15.05 5.79 -9.15
N ILE A 132 13.80 6.25 -9.29
CA ILE A 132 12.65 5.68 -8.57
C ILE A 132 12.45 4.21 -8.98
N SER A 133 12.45 3.93 -10.29
CA SER A 133 12.31 2.56 -10.80
C SER A 133 13.46 1.66 -10.38
N LEU A 134 14.71 2.15 -10.49
CA LEU A 134 15.90 1.39 -10.12
C LEU A 134 15.92 1.03 -8.64
N ILE A 135 15.61 1.98 -7.75
CA ILE A 135 15.64 1.78 -6.30
C ILE A 135 14.42 0.97 -5.83
N TYR A 136 13.21 1.42 -6.14
CA TYR A 136 12.02 0.87 -5.49
C TYR A 136 11.46 -0.37 -6.19
N PHE A 137 11.54 -0.45 -7.52
CA PHE A 137 10.96 -1.57 -8.27
C PHE A 137 11.98 -2.65 -8.58
N LYS A 138 13.21 -2.23 -8.93
CA LYS A 138 14.31 -3.15 -9.26
C LYS A 138 15.24 -3.43 -8.07
N LYS A 139 15.05 -2.74 -6.94
CA LYS A 139 15.78 -2.96 -5.67
C LYS A 139 17.31 -2.79 -5.79
N PHE A 140 17.79 -1.94 -6.69
CA PHE A 140 19.20 -1.59 -6.76
C PHE A 140 19.63 -0.77 -5.53
N ARG A 141 20.83 -1.05 -5.01
CA ARG A 141 21.48 -0.20 -4.01
C ARG A 141 21.91 1.13 -4.64
N ILE A 142 22.04 2.18 -3.82
CA ILE A 142 22.39 3.54 -4.26
C ILE A 142 23.67 3.55 -5.12
N GLY A 143 24.75 2.88 -4.69
CA GLY A 143 25.97 2.78 -5.50
C GLY A 143 25.78 2.08 -6.84
N GLY A 144 24.92 1.04 -6.89
CA GLY A 144 24.56 0.37 -8.14
C GLY A 144 23.79 1.28 -9.10
N VAL A 145 22.92 2.14 -8.56
CA VAL A 145 22.22 3.17 -9.34
C VAL A 145 23.19 4.23 -9.83
N ALA A 146 24.05 4.73 -8.96
CA ALA A 146 25.07 5.75 -9.25
C ALA A 146 25.96 5.31 -10.43
N ASN A 147 26.49 4.09 -10.36
CA ASN A 147 27.29 3.50 -11.44
C ASN A 147 26.51 3.38 -12.76
N LYS A 148 25.23 3.00 -12.69
CA LYS A 148 24.40 2.78 -13.87
C LYS A 148 24.06 4.07 -14.62
N ILE A 149 23.87 5.16 -13.88
CA ILE A 149 23.49 6.47 -14.45
C ILE A 149 24.68 7.42 -14.61
N GLY A 150 25.89 6.99 -14.21
CA GLY A 150 27.13 7.75 -14.38
C GLY A 150 27.24 8.98 -13.48
N VAL A 151 26.72 8.92 -12.25
CA VAL A 151 26.79 10.03 -11.27
C VAL A 151 27.27 9.54 -9.91
N ASP A 152 27.52 10.47 -8.99
CA ASP A 152 27.90 10.13 -7.62
C ASP A 152 26.69 9.69 -6.75
N GLU A 153 26.96 8.92 -5.69
CA GLU A 153 25.91 8.46 -4.78
C GLU A 153 25.14 9.59 -4.09
N SER A 154 25.77 10.74 -3.87
CA SER A 154 25.12 11.88 -3.21
C SER A 154 24.09 12.54 -4.12
N THR A 155 24.38 12.59 -5.43
CA THR A 155 23.48 13.01 -6.50
C THR A 155 22.30 12.05 -6.58
N VAL A 156 22.52 10.73 -6.50
CA VAL A 156 21.42 9.76 -6.43
C VAL A 156 20.53 9.99 -5.20
N LYS A 157 21.13 10.11 -4.00
CA LYS A 157 20.39 10.33 -2.75
C LYS A 157 19.52 11.58 -2.81
N ARG A 158 20.10 12.70 -3.27
CA ARG A 158 19.41 13.98 -3.38
C ARG A 158 18.26 13.91 -4.37
N ASN A 159 18.50 13.43 -5.59
CA ASN A 159 17.46 13.37 -6.62
C ASN A 159 16.38 12.34 -6.28
N LYS A 160 16.73 11.20 -5.65
CA LYS A 160 15.73 10.26 -5.11
C LYS A 160 14.78 10.96 -4.13
N ASN A 161 15.30 11.72 -3.17
CA ASN A 161 14.48 12.42 -2.19
C ASN A 161 13.59 13.48 -2.86
N LEU A 162 14.15 14.29 -3.76
CA LEU A 162 13.40 15.31 -4.51
C LEU A 162 12.25 14.70 -5.32
N LEU A 163 12.48 13.58 -6.00
CA LEU A 163 11.45 12.89 -6.78
C LEU A 163 10.35 12.35 -5.86
N VAL A 164 10.70 11.74 -4.72
CA VAL A 164 9.71 11.27 -3.73
C VAL A 164 8.92 12.43 -3.13
N GLU A 165 9.58 13.55 -2.81
CA GLU A 165 8.91 14.76 -2.32
C GLU A 165 7.94 15.30 -3.35
N LYS A 166 8.31 15.33 -4.63
CA LYS A 166 7.43 15.77 -5.72
C LYS A 166 6.19 14.87 -5.82
N ILE A 167 6.36 13.56 -5.75
CA ILE A 167 5.24 12.61 -5.74
C ILE A 167 4.35 12.86 -4.51
N ALA A 168 4.95 12.92 -3.31
CA ALA A 168 4.24 13.11 -2.05
C ALA A 168 3.45 14.43 -2.02
N ALA A 169 4.06 15.50 -2.49
CA ALA A 169 3.46 16.83 -2.54
C ALA A 169 2.24 16.89 -3.46
N ASN A 170 2.16 16.02 -4.49
CA ASN A 170 1.00 15.96 -5.37
C ASN A 170 -0.06 14.96 -4.87
N LEU A 171 0.34 13.82 -4.31
CA LEU A 171 -0.60 12.81 -3.82
C LEU A 171 -1.31 13.21 -2.51
N PHE A 172 -0.62 13.94 -1.64
CA PHE A 172 -1.09 14.25 -0.27
C PHE A 172 -1.17 15.77 -0.03
N GLN A 173 -1.61 16.53 -1.03
CA GLN A 173 -1.78 17.99 -0.90
C GLN A 173 -2.65 18.37 0.30
N ASN A 174 -3.74 17.63 0.55
CA ASN A 174 -4.64 17.91 1.66
C ASN A 174 -3.94 17.76 3.02
N ASP A 175 -3.14 16.70 3.23
CA ASP A 175 -2.34 16.52 4.45
C ASP A 175 -1.38 17.70 4.67
N ILE A 176 -0.81 18.23 3.58
CA ILE A 176 0.08 19.40 3.63
C ILE A 176 -0.71 20.66 3.98
N ILE A 177 -1.84 20.91 3.32
CA ILE A 177 -2.71 22.07 3.57
C ILE A 177 -3.20 22.07 5.02
N GLU A 178 -3.68 20.93 5.52
CA GLU A 178 -4.14 20.80 6.90
C GLU A 178 -3.01 21.09 7.90
N LYS A 179 -1.80 20.58 7.63
CA LYS A 179 -0.62 20.85 8.45
C LYS A 179 -0.25 22.33 8.44
N LEU A 180 -0.31 23.00 7.28
CA LEU A 180 0.00 24.43 7.17
C LEU A 180 -1.04 25.30 7.87
N ASN A 181 -2.33 24.96 7.76
CA ASN A 181 -3.40 25.67 8.47
C ASN A 181 -3.21 25.64 9.99
N LYS A 182 -2.70 24.53 10.54
CA LYS A 182 -2.37 24.40 11.97
C LYS A 182 -1.21 25.28 12.44
N LEU A 183 -0.38 25.79 11.53
CA LEU A 183 0.75 26.68 11.90
C LEU A 183 0.32 28.14 12.06
N ILE A 184 -0.84 28.51 11.49
CA ILE A 184 -1.36 29.88 11.49
C ILE A 184 -2.61 30.03 12.37
N SER A 185 -3.07 28.95 13.01
CA SER A 185 -4.15 28.88 13.99
C SER A 185 -3.63 28.96 15.41
#